data_AF-A0A521QIW7-F1
#
_entry.id   AF-A0A521QIW7-F1
#
_cell.length_a   1.000
_cell.length_b   1.000
_cell.length_c   1.000
_cell.angle_alpha   90.00
_cell.angle_beta   90.00
_cell.angle_gamma   90.00
#
_symmetry.space_group_name_H-M   'P 1'
#
loop_
_entity.id
_entity.type
_entity.pdbx_description
1 polymer ?
#
loop_
_entity_poly.entity_id
_entity_poly.type
_entity_poly.pdbx_seq_one_letter_code
_entity_poly.pdbx_strand_id
1 'polypeptide(L)'
;MKKALLAAAAVVALPVMAQAQSPQPGIYIGAEGGLNWLLNTTIAGVNVSPQTGWAVGGVIGYDFVGPRVEIEGVYRQNNTNLWIPGAAINGQNGQLGILANLLYDFMPGSVITPYIGAGAGIGFVDSNASLSSTVFAYQGIVGVSWNVDTNFRVNLDGRYYGTSNPTVNTAWGSQSWSNNNFSLMLGLQFKFGSAPAAPPPPAPAVAPPSYMVFFDWDRSNLSAQALNTIKQAAQAFKTKGNARIT
;
A
#
# COMPACT_ATOMS: atom_id res chain seq x y z
N MET A 1 18.16 -27.69 -10.98
CA MET A 1 17.53 -27.36 -9.68
C MET A 1 16.25 -26.59 -9.95
N LYS A 2 15.08 -27.18 -9.68
CA LYS A 2 13.76 -26.55 -9.92
C LYS A 2 13.44 -25.64 -8.73
N LYS A 3 13.56 -24.32 -8.89
CA LYS A 3 13.12 -23.37 -7.87
C LYS A 3 11.61 -23.17 -8.04
N ALA A 4 10.82 -23.91 -7.27
CA ALA A 4 9.40 -23.63 -7.12
C ALA A 4 9.26 -22.34 -6.28
N LEU A 5 8.75 -21.28 -6.89
CA LEU A 5 8.35 -20.06 -6.17
C LEU A 5 6.93 -20.29 -5.64
N LEU A 6 6.84 -20.73 -4.38
CA LEU A 6 5.61 -20.71 -3.59
C LEU A 6 5.50 -19.33 -2.95
N ALA A 7 4.58 -18.50 -3.46
CA ALA A 7 4.25 -17.23 -2.85
C ALA A 7 3.27 -17.47 -1.68
N ALA A 8 3.81 -17.51 -0.46
CA ALA A 8 3.01 -17.51 0.76
C ALA A 8 2.97 -16.08 1.32
N ALA A 9 1.85 -15.37 1.10
CA ALA A 9 1.60 -14.09 1.75
C ALA A 9 0.97 -14.35 3.13
N ALA A 10 1.79 -14.38 4.17
CA ALA A 10 1.33 -14.39 5.55
C ALA A 10 1.04 -12.96 5.99
N VAL A 11 -0.24 -12.56 6.04
CA VAL A 11 -0.67 -11.29 6.61
C VAL A 11 -0.71 -11.44 8.13
N VAL A 12 0.24 -10.81 8.81
CA VAL A 12 0.22 -10.69 10.28
C VAL A 12 -0.69 -9.53 10.63
N ALA A 13 -1.82 -9.82 11.27
CA ALA A 13 -2.71 -8.80 11.83
C ALA A 13 -2.08 -8.23 13.12
N LEU A 14 -1.63 -6.99 13.09
CA LEU A 14 -1.26 -6.22 14.28
C LEU A 14 -2.43 -5.30 14.66
N PRO A 15 -2.80 -5.22 15.96
CA PRO A 15 -3.76 -4.23 16.41
C PRO A 15 -3.10 -2.85 16.41
N VAL A 16 -3.48 -2.00 15.46
CA VAL A 16 -3.06 -0.58 15.43
C VAL A 16 -4.24 0.27 15.88
N MET A 17 -4.03 1.06 16.93
CA MET A 17 -4.99 2.07 17.39
C MET A 17 -5.15 3.12 16.29
N ALA A 18 -6.28 3.09 15.58
CA ALA A 18 -6.57 4.03 14.50
C ALA A 18 -6.90 5.42 15.08
N GLN A 19 -6.10 6.43 14.74
CA GLN A 19 -6.57 7.81 14.73
C GLN A 19 -7.59 7.90 13.58
N ALA A 20 -8.87 8.05 13.90
CA ALA A 20 -9.94 8.11 12.91
C ALA A 20 -9.88 9.46 12.15
N GLN A 21 -9.01 9.56 11.16
CA GLN A 21 -9.16 10.54 10.09
C GLN A 21 -10.21 10.01 9.13
N SER A 22 -11.23 10.82 8.83
CA SER A 22 -12.27 10.47 7.87
C SER A 22 -11.63 10.40 6.48
N PRO A 23 -11.44 9.22 5.86
CA PRO A 23 -10.86 9.15 4.53
C PRO A 23 -11.77 9.91 3.55
N GLN A 24 -11.18 10.78 2.75
CA GLN A 24 -11.90 11.63 1.77
C GLN A 24 -11.60 11.14 0.36
N PRO A 25 -12.54 11.23 -0.61
CA PRO A 25 -12.24 10.93 -1.99
C PRO A 25 -11.31 11.98 -2.61
N GLY A 26 -10.54 11.63 -3.63
CA GLY A 26 -9.68 12.61 -4.30
C GLY A 26 -8.74 12.04 -5.35
N ILE A 27 -8.23 12.95 -6.19
CA ILE A 27 -7.19 12.67 -7.18
C ILE A 27 -5.85 12.53 -6.47
N TYR A 28 -5.02 11.61 -6.93
CA TYR A 28 -3.63 11.48 -6.51
C TYR A 28 -2.71 11.19 -7.69
N ILE A 29 -1.44 11.52 -7.50
CA ILE A 29 -0.35 11.13 -8.38
C ILE A 29 0.64 10.31 -7.58
N GLY A 30 1.42 9.47 -8.24
CA GLY A 30 2.48 8.72 -7.58
C GLY A 30 3.63 8.36 -8.51
N ALA A 31 4.76 8.07 -7.87
CA ALA A 31 5.93 7.48 -8.50
C ALA A 31 6.21 6.14 -7.82
N GLU A 32 6.66 5.17 -8.60
CA GLU A 32 6.91 3.82 -8.12
C GLU A 32 8.15 3.20 -8.76
N GLY A 33 8.81 2.34 -8.00
CA GLY A 33 9.98 1.62 -8.48
C GLY A 33 10.25 0.38 -7.65
N GLY A 34 10.93 -0.59 -8.27
CA GLY A 34 11.13 -1.87 -7.62
C GLY A 34 11.89 -2.89 -8.44
N LEU A 35 11.81 -4.13 -7.99
CA LEU A 35 12.46 -5.28 -8.62
C LEU A 35 11.47 -6.00 -9.53
N ASN A 36 11.96 -6.47 -10.67
CA ASN A 36 11.17 -7.26 -11.62
C ASN A 36 11.84 -8.61 -11.91
N TRP A 37 11.07 -9.68 -11.91
CA TRP A 37 11.49 -11.02 -12.28
C TRP A 37 10.68 -11.48 -13.48
N LEU A 38 11.34 -11.65 -14.62
CA LEU A 38 10.75 -12.32 -15.77
C LEU A 38 10.75 -13.83 -15.50
N LEU A 39 9.57 -14.46 -15.58
CA LEU A 39 9.40 -15.89 -15.33
C LEU A 39 10.07 -16.70 -16.44
N ASN A 40 10.54 -17.91 -16.09
CA ASN A 40 11.18 -18.81 -17.05
C ASN A 40 10.27 -19.05 -18.25
N THR A 41 10.84 -18.97 -19.45
CA THR A 41 10.11 -19.10 -20.72
C THR A 41 10.89 -19.97 -21.69
N THR A 42 10.26 -20.39 -22.79
CA THR A 42 10.90 -21.17 -23.85
C THR A 42 10.78 -20.40 -25.16
N ILE A 43 11.91 -20.21 -25.85
CA ILE A 43 11.97 -19.54 -27.16
C ILE A 43 12.59 -20.53 -28.14
N ALA A 44 11.88 -20.86 -29.22
CA ALA A 44 12.33 -21.81 -30.24
C ALA A 44 12.85 -23.16 -29.66
N GLY A 45 12.21 -23.66 -28.61
CA GLY A 45 12.58 -24.93 -27.94
C GLY A 45 13.72 -24.82 -26.93
N VAL A 46 14.30 -23.63 -26.70
CA VAL A 46 15.36 -23.39 -25.72
C VAL A 46 14.80 -22.76 -24.44
N ASN A 47 15.15 -23.34 -23.28
CA ASN A 47 14.78 -22.78 -21.99
C ASN A 47 15.58 -21.50 -21.69
N VAL A 48 14.87 -20.45 -21.27
CA VAL A 48 15.41 -19.15 -20.91
C VAL A 48 15.19 -18.94 -19.41
N SER A 49 16.26 -18.63 -18.68
CA SER A 49 16.17 -18.21 -17.27
C SER A 49 16.65 -16.77 -17.13
N PRO A 50 15.73 -15.79 -17.08
CA PRO A 50 16.06 -14.38 -16.97
C PRO A 50 16.66 -14.03 -15.60
N GLN A 51 17.48 -12.99 -15.56
CA GLN A 51 17.97 -12.43 -14.30
C GLN A 51 16.94 -11.46 -13.70
N THR A 52 17.04 -11.25 -12.39
CA THR A 52 16.33 -10.17 -11.72
C THR A 52 16.71 -8.84 -12.36
N GLY A 53 15.69 -8.04 -12.64
CA GLY A 53 15.79 -6.71 -13.20
C GLY A 53 15.04 -5.71 -12.32
N TRP A 54 14.65 -4.60 -12.91
CA TRP A 54 14.03 -3.48 -12.21
C TRP A 54 12.79 -2.96 -12.96
N ALA A 55 11.96 -2.22 -12.24
CA ALA A 55 10.79 -1.54 -12.77
C ALA A 55 10.73 -0.12 -12.21
N VAL A 56 10.28 0.84 -13.02
CA VAL A 56 10.03 2.21 -12.59
C VAL A 56 8.84 2.78 -13.36
N GLY A 57 8.05 3.62 -12.70
CA GLY A 57 6.88 4.20 -13.33
C GLY A 57 6.21 5.26 -12.49
N GLY A 58 5.05 5.66 -12.97
CA GLY A 58 4.17 6.58 -12.27
C GLY A 58 2.71 6.23 -12.48
N VAL A 59 1.89 6.76 -11.58
CA VAL A 59 0.44 6.56 -11.58
C VAL A 59 -0.29 7.89 -11.44
N ILE A 60 -1.46 7.96 -12.06
CA ILE A 60 -2.46 8.98 -11.79
C ILE A 60 -3.73 8.22 -11.42
N GLY A 61 -4.33 8.56 -10.28
CA GLY A 61 -5.50 7.82 -9.81
C GLY A 61 -6.53 8.69 -9.13
N TYR A 62 -7.70 8.09 -8.93
CA TYR A 62 -8.78 8.64 -8.13
C TYR A 62 -9.16 7.62 -7.05
N ASP A 63 -9.20 8.09 -5.81
CA ASP A 63 -9.60 7.30 -4.65
C ASP A 63 -11.04 7.65 -4.27
N PHE A 64 -11.93 6.65 -4.28
CA PHE A 64 -13.33 6.79 -3.90
C PHE A 64 -13.59 6.41 -2.43
N VAL A 65 -12.53 6.23 -1.63
CA VAL A 65 -12.57 5.70 -0.26
C VAL A 65 -13.02 4.24 -0.27
N GLY A 66 -12.06 3.36 -0.57
CA GLY A 66 -12.28 1.92 -0.76
C GLY A 66 -11.90 1.53 -2.17
N PRO A 67 -12.79 1.64 -3.18
CA PRO A 67 -12.38 1.48 -4.57
C PRO A 67 -11.43 2.59 -5.02
N ARG A 68 -10.41 2.23 -5.81
CA ARG A 68 -9.53 3.17 -6.51
C ARG A 68 -9.44 2.80 -7.97
N VAL A 69 -9.30 3.80 -8.82
CA VAL A 69 -8.94 3.63 -10.23
C VAL A 69 -7.62 4.32 -10.48
N GLU A 70 -6.72 3.66 -11.22
CA GLU A 70 -5.42 4.22 -11.59
C GLU A 70 -5.17 4.03 -13.09
N ILE A 71 -4.51 5.01 -13.71
CA ILE A 71 -3.76 4.80 -14.94
C ILE A 71 -2.29 4.78 -14.55
N GLU A 72 -1.59 3.69 -14.89
CA GLU A 72 -0.16 3.53 -14.66
C GLU A 72 0.62 3.49 -15.97
N GLY A 73 1.85 4.01 -15.91
CA GLY A 73 2.87 3.84 -16.94
C GLY A 73 4.14 3.31 -16.29
N VAL A 74 4.50 2.06 -16.59
CA VAL A 74 5.63 1.36 -15.95
C VAL A 74 6.56 0.76 -16.98
N TYR A 75 7.82 1.17 -16.93
CA TYR A 75 8.90 0.54 -17.68
C TYR A 75 9.57 -0.53 -16.82
N ARG A 76 9.76 -1.71 -17.40
CA ARG A 76 10.44 -2.85 -16.77
C ARG A 76 11.61 -3.29 -17.65
N GLN A 77 12.72 -3.64 -17.03
CA GLN A 77 13.90 -4.15 -17.72
C GLN A 77 14.42 -5.39 -17.00
N ASN A 78 14.70 -6.46 -17.74
CA ASN A 78 15.39 -7.65 -17.24
C ASN A 78 16.57 -8.00 -18.13
N ASN A 79 17.66 -8.47 -17.54
CA ASN A 79 18.76 -9.02 -18.33
C ASN A 79 18.46 -10.48 -18.71
N THR A 80 18.76 -10.84 -19.96
CA THR A 80 18.58 -12.20 -20.49
C THR A 80 19.89 -12.69 -21.11
N ASN A 81 20.29 -13.92 -20.76
CA ASN A 81 21.45 -14.56 -21.37
C ASN A 81 20.96 -15.53 -22.43
N LEU A 82 20.77 -15.04 -23.67
CA LEU A 82 20.37 -15.86 -24.81
C LEU A 82 21.30 -15.66 -25.99
N TRP A 83 21.85 -16.75 -26.48
CA TRP A 83 22.55 -16.81 -27.75
C TRP A 83 21.64 -17.51 -28.77
N ILE A 84 21.09 -16.75 -29.72
CA ILE A 84 20.30 -17.29 -30.84
C ILE A 84 21.05 -16.97 -32.15
N PRO A 85 21.41 -17.96 -32.97
CA PRO A 85 22.04 -17.71 -34.27
C PRO A 85 21.18 -16.81 -35.17
N GLY A 86 21.75 -15.69 -35.62
CA GLY A 86 21.11 -14.77 -36.59
C GLY A 86 20.22 -13.68 -35.99
N ALA A 87 20.09 -13.57 -34.66
CA ALA A 87 19.39 -12.46 -34.01
C ALA A 87 20.10 -12.09 -32.69
N ALA A 88 20.51 -10.84 -32.54
CA ALA A 88 20.98 -10.35 -31.25
C ALA A 88 19.76 -10.06 -30.35
N ILE A 89 19.39 -11.00 -29.48
CA ILE A 89 18.70 -10.61 -28.23
C ILE A 89 19.80 -10.08 -27.32
N ASN A 90 20.05 -8.79 -27.43
CA ASN A 90 21.20 -8.15 -26.80
C ASN A 90 20.96 -8.01 -25.28
N GLY A 91 21.20 -9.09 -24.53
CA GLY A 91 21.42 -9.11 -23.07
C GLY A 91 20.30 -8.60 -22.15
N GLN A 92 19.25 -7.97 -22.70
CA GLN A 92 18.28 -7.14 -21.99
C GLN A 92 16.91 -7.23 -22.70
N ASN A 93 15.84 -7.27 -21.91
CA ASN A 93 14.44 -7.28 -22.32
C ASN A 93 13.74 -6.09 -21.65
N GLY A 94 13.52 -5.02 -22.42
CA GLY A 94 12.76 -3.85 -22.04
C GLY A 94 11.27 -3.99 -22.41
N GLN A 95 10.41 -3.46 -21.56
CA GLN A 95 8.98 -3.42 -21.80
C GLN A 95 8.35 -2.21 -21.11
N LEU A 96 7.46 -1.51 -21.80
CA LEU A 96 6.66 -0.41 -21.28
C LEU A 96 5.18 -0.83 -21.25
N GLY A 97 4.57 -0.82 -20.08
CA GLY A 97 3.14 -1.06 -19.91
C GLY A 97 2.40 0.25 -19.63
N ILE A 98 1.30 0.48 -20.33
CA ILE A 98 0.29 1.50 -19.99
C ILE A 98 -1.00 0.77 -19.64
N LEU A 99 -1.42 0.83 -18.38
CA LEU A 99 -2.54 0.03 -17.86
C LEU A 99 -3.53 0.89 -17.10
N ALA A 100 -4.80 0.52 -17.21
CA ALA A 100 -5.84 0.97 -16.31
C ALA A 100 -6.06 -0.10 -15.23
N ASN A 101 -6.07 0.32 -13.97
CA ASN A 101 -6.23 -0.54 -12.81
C ASN A 101 -7.51 -0.20 -12.07
N LEU A 102 -8.15 -1.24 -11.54
CA LEU A 102 -9.17 -1.16 -10.52
C LEU A 102 -8.62 -1.81 -9.26
N LEU A 103 -8.59 -1.06 -8.15
CA LEU A 103 -8.12 -1.52 -6.86
C LEU A 103 -9.21 -1.38 -5.81
N TYR A 104 -9.11 -2.17 -4.76
CA TYR A 104 -9.97 -2.12 -3.59
C TYR A 104 -9.14 -2.13 -2.33
N ASP A 105 -9.25 -1.04 -1.57
CA ASP A 105 -8.61 -0.80 -0.28
C ASP A 105 -9.48 -1.36 0.85
N PHE A 106 -8.93 -2.30 1.62
CA PHE A 106 -9.54 -2.80 2.84
C PHE A 106 -9.22 -1.83 3.98
N MET A 107 -10.28 -1.30 4.61
CA MET A 107 -10.15 -0.34 5.71
C MET A 107 -9.38 0.94 5.29
N PRO A 108 -9.91 1.73 4.33
CA PRO A 108 -9.22 2.85 3.67
C PRO A 108 -8.85 4.04 4.58
N GLY A 109 -9.30 4.06 5.84
CA GLY A 109 -8.93 5.06 6.85
C GLY A 109 -7.93 4.56 7.90
N SER A 110 -7.44 3.33 7.77
CA SER A 110 -6.46 2.77 8.71
C SER A 110 -5.05 3.30 8.40
N VAL A 111 -4.16 3.31 9.40
CA VAL A 111 -2.73 3.63 9.18
C VAL A 111 -2.10 2.67 8.16
N ILE A 112 -2.49 1.40 8.23
CA ILE A 112 -2.11 0.37 7.26
C ILE A 112 -3.38 -0.10 6.56
N THR A 113 -3.41 0.03 5.24
CA THR A 113 -4.52 -0.32 4.37
C THR A 113 -4.07 -1.41 3.39
N PRO A 114 -4.43 -2.68 3.62
CA PRO A 114 -4.25 -3.73 2.62
C PRO A 114 -5.10 -3.44 1.38
N TYR A 115 -4.66 -3.86 0.20
CA TYR A 115 -5.44 -3.73 -1.03
C TYR A 115 -5.18 -4.86 -2.01
N ILE A 116 -6.16 -5.07 -2.89
CA ILE A 116 -6.05 -5.95 -4.05
C ILE A 116 -6.50 -5.18 -5.29
N GLY A 117 -5.97 -5.54 -6.45
CA GLY A 117 -6.38 -4.94 -7.70
C GLY A 117 -6.13 -5.82 -8.91
N ALA A 118 -6.72 -5.40 -10.02
CA ALA A 118 -6.47 -5.97 -11.33
C ALA A 118 -6.42 -4.85 -12.36
N GLY A 119 -5.65 -5.06 -13.42
CA GLY A 119 -5.49 -4.08 -14.48
C GLY A 119 -5.38 -4.71 -15.85
N ALA A 120 -5.70 -3.90 -16.86
CA ALA A 120 -5.58 -4.27 -18.27
C ALA A 120 -5.16 -3.06 -19.09
N GLY A 121 -4.48 -3.31 -20.21
CA GLY A 121 -4.03 -2.25 -21.09
C GLY A 121 -3.15 -2.75 -22.22
N ILE A 122 -2.16 -1.94 -22.55
CA ILE A 122 -1.27 -2.13 -23.69
C ILE A 122 0.17 -2.23 -23.21
N GLY A 123 0.89 -3.21 -23.76
CA GLY A 123 2.31 -3.40 -23.54
C GLY A 123 3.08 -3.14 -24.83
N PHE A 124 4.20 -2.47 -24.72
CA PHE A 124 5.22 -2.36 -25.76
C PHE A 124 6.40 -3.18 -25.29
N VAL A 125 6.73 -4.26 -25.98
CA VAL A 125 7.78 -5.20 -25.59
C VAL A 125 8.86 -5.17 -26.66
N ASP A 126 10.12 -5.26 -26.22
CA ASP A 126 11.25 -5.43 -27.12
C ASP A 126 11.07 -6.69 -27.99
N SER A 127 11.24 -6.53 -29.30
CA SER A 127 11.21 -7.60 -30.30
C SER A 127 12.45 -7.52 -31.19
N ASN A 128 12.30 -7.42 -32.51
CA ASN A 128 13.43 -7.16 -33.43
C ASN A 128 14.01 -5.73 -33.29
N ALA A 129 13.27 -4.84 -32.63
CA ALA A 129 13.68 -3.50 -32.23
C ALA A 129 13.07 -3.17 -30.85
N SER A 130 13.63 -2.15 -30.19
CA SER A 130 13.17 -1.77 -28.85
C SER A 130 11.70 -1.30 -28.87
N LEU A 131 10.91 -1.84 -27.94
CA LEU A 131 9.49 -1.53 -27.72
C LEU A 131 8.61 -1.63 -28.97
N SER A 132 9.01 -2.45 -29.95
CA SER A 132 8.37 -2.51 -31.25
C SER A 132 7.16 -3.45 -31.30
N SER A 133 6.97 -4.35 -30.32
CA SER A 133 5.82 -5.26 -30.30
C SER A 133 4.74 -4.72 -29.39
N THR A 134 3.62 -4.32 -30.00
CA THR A 134 2.41 -3.92 -29.28
C THR A 134 1.57 -5.15 -28.95
N VAL A 135 1.33 -5.37 -27.67
CA VAL A 135 0.63 -6.55 -27.13
C VAL A 135 -0.43 -6.12 -26.12
N PHE A 136 -1.44 -6.96 -25.93
CA PHE A 136 -2.36 -6.79 -24.81
C PHE A 136 -1.63 -7.09 -23.51
N ALA A 137 -1.84 -6.28 -22.48
CA ALA A 137 -1.23 -6.45 -21.16
C ALA A 137 -2.32 -6.58 -20.08
N TYR A 138 -2.05 -7.40 -19.07
CA TYR A 138 -2.92 -7.59 -17.92
C TYR A 138 -2.10 -7.77 -16.65
N GLN A 139 -2.66 -7.41 -15.51
CA GLN A 139 -1.99 -7.56 -14.23
C GLN A 139 -2.92 -7.84 -13.06
N GLY A 140 -2.37 -8.52 -12.05
CA GLY A 140 -2.97 -8.69 -10.74
C GLY A 140 -2.06 -8.09 -9.67
N ILE A 141 -2.65 -7.35 -8.73
CA ILE A 141 -1.92 -6.58 -7.72
C ILE A 141 -2.43 -6.99 -6.35
N VAL A 142 -1.50 -7.19 -5.40
CA VAL A 142 -1.81 -7.28 -3.98
C VAL A 142 -0.78 -6.49 -3.20
N GLY A 143 -1.22 -5.69 -2.23
CA GLY A 143 -0.31 -4.79 -1.54
C GLY A 143 -0.82 -4.31 -0.20
N VAL A 144 0.04 -3.53 0.44
CA VAL A 144 -0.26 -2.79 1.67
C VAL A 144 0.17 -1.33 1.48
N SER A 145 -0.69 -0.43 1.90
CA SER A 145 -0.45 1.01 1.93
C SER A 145 -0.23 1.45 3.36
N TRP A 146 0.79 2.28 3.60
CA TRP A 146 0.97 3.04 4.83
C TRP A 146 0.51 4.48 4.58
N ASN A 147 -0.58 4.89 5.22
CA ASN A 147 -1.08 6.26 5.16
C ASN A 147 -0.30 7.10 6.19
N VAL A 148 0.65 7.90 5.73
CA VAL A 148 1.52 8.72 6.58
C VAL A 148 0.73 9.90 7.13
N ASP A 149 -0.06 10.54 6.28
CA ASP A 149 -1.04 11.57 6.61
C ASP A 149 -2.21 11.53 5.61
N THR A 150 -3.01 12.59 5.53
CA THR A 150 -4.17 12.64 4.62
C THR A 150 -3.80 12.84 3.15
N ASN A 151 -2.57 13.24 2.85
CA ASN A 151 -2.04 13.50 1.51
C ASN A 151 -1.03 12.42 1.07
N PHE A 152 -0.15 11.97 1.97
CA PHE A 152 0.98 11.11 1.67
C PHE A 152 0.71 9.65 2.02
N ARG A 153 0.90 8.79 1.04
CA ARG A 153 0.78 7.34 1.16
C ARG A 153 2.02 6.67 0.59
N VAL A 154 2.51 5.65 1.29
CA VAL A 154 3.58 4.77 0.83
C VAL A 154 2.99 3.39 0.55
N ASN A 155 3.28 2.82 -0.61
CA ASN A 155 2.75 1.52 -1.03
C ASN A 155 3.85 0.48 -1.16
N LEU A 156 3.60 -0.73 -0.68
CA LEU A 156 4.41 -1.90 -0.97
C LEU A 156 3.51 -2.98 -1.56
N ASP A 157 3.78 -3.39 -2.80
CA ASP A 157 2.92 -4.35 -3.49
C ASP A 157 3.69 -5.36 -4.36
N GLY A 158 3.08 -6.54 -4.48
CA GLY A 158 3.47 -7.58 -5.42
C GLY A 158 2.54 -7.56 -6.61
N ARG A 159 3.10 -7.60 -7.83
CA ARG A 159 2.34 -7.59 -9.08
C ARG A 159 2.70 -8.79 -9.94
N TYR A 160 1.68 -9.50 -10.42
CA TYR A 160 1.82 -10.35 -11.59
C TYR A 160 1.51 -9.53 -12.83
N TYR A 161 2.43 -9.47 -13.78
CA TYR A 161 2.26 -8.77 -15.05
C TYR A 161 2.46 -9.73 -16.23
N GLY A 162 1.45 -9.87 -17.06
CA GLY A 162 1.49 -10.72 -18.24
C GLY A 162 1.11 -9.95 -19.51
N THR A 163 1.60 -10.42 -20.64
CA THR A 163 1.13 -9.93 -21.95
C THR A 163 0.65 -11.09 -22.83
N SER A 164 -0.13 -10.78 -23.86
CA SER A 164 -0.24 -11.67 -25.01
C SER A 164 1.15 -11.92 -25.60
N ASN A 165 1.34 -13.04 -26.28
CA ASN A 165 2.66 -13.48 -26.72
C ASN A 165 3.31 -12.49 -27.72
N PRO A 166 4.41 -11.82 -27.34
CA PRO A 166 5.23 -11.08 -28.32
C PRO A 166 5.90 -12.03 -29.30
N THR A 167 6.22 -11.48 -30.48
CA THR A 167 6.82 -12.23 -31.59
C THR A 167 8.17 -11.62 -31.96
N VAL A 168 9.14 -12.48 -32.27
CA VAL A 168 10.46 -12.11 -32.81
C VAL A 168 10.68 -12.82 -34.13
N ASN A 169 11.15 -12.10 -35.14
CA ASN A 169 11.54 -12.68 -36.43
C ASN A 169 12.97 -13.20 -36.33
N THR A 170 13.17 -14.47 -36.69
CA THR A 170 14.47 -15.13 -36.72
C THR A 170 14.78 -15.64 -38.13
N ALA A 171 16.01 -16.13 -38.37
CA ALA A 171 16.37 -16.77 -39.64
C ALA A 171 15.51 -18.00 -39.99
N TRP A 172 14.74 -18.53 -39.03
CA TRP A 172 13.91 -19.73 -39.14
C TRP A 172 12.40 -19.41 -39.10
N GLY A 173 12.02 -18.13 -39.25
CA GLY A 173 10.65 -17.64 -39.19
C GLY A 173 10.31 -16.88 -37.91
N SER A 174 9.04 -16.48 -37.79
CA SER A 174 8.50 -15.76 -36.63
C SER A 174 8.29 -16.71 -35.45
N GLN A 175 8.91 -16.40 -34.32
CA GLN A 175 8.82 -17.16 -33.08
C GLN A 175 8.11 -16.34 -32.00
N SER A 176 7.10 -16.90 -31.37
CA SER A 176 6.43 -16.27 -30.23
C SER A 176 7.01 -16.76 -28.91
N TRP A 177 6.94 -15.92 -27.88
CA TRP A 177 7.37 -16.29 -26.54
C TRP A 177 6.38 -15.81 -25.48
N SER A 178 6.42 -16.39 -24.29
CA SER A 178 5.53 -16.01 -23.20
C SER A 178 6.20 -15.00 -22.29
N ASN A 179 5.58 -13.83 -22.12
CA ASN A 179 6.06 -12.74 -21.29
C ASN A 179 5.21 -12.62 -20.03
N ASN A 180 5.66 -13.26 -18.96
CA ASN A 180 5.02 -13.19 -17.64
C ASN A 180 6.07 -12.78 -16.61
N ASN A 181 5.71 -11.84 -15.76
CA ASN A 181 6.61 -11.18 -14.84
C ASN A 181 5.98 -11.18 -13.46
N PHE A 182 6.84 -11.23 -12.44
CA PHE A 182 6.49 -10.85 -11.09
C PHE A 182 7.28 -9.61 -10.71
N SER A 183 6.64 -8.61 -10.11
CA SER A 183 7.31 -7.40 -9.63
C SER A 183 7.05 -7.22 -8.13
N LEU A 184 8.02 -6.66 -7.41
CA LEU A 184 7.83 -6.12 -6.07
C LEU A 184 8.10 -4.62 -6.15
N MET A 185 7.09 -3.80 -5.86
CA MET A 185 7.10 -2.36 -6.07
C MET A 185 7.00 -1.61 -4.74
N LEU A 186 7.78 -0.53 -4.63
CA LEU A 186 7.61 0.50 -3.62
C LEU A 186 7.10 1.77 -4.32
N GLY A 187 6.02 2.35 -3.80
CA GLY A 187 5.39 3.55 -4.36
C GLY A 187 5.27 4.67 -3.34
N LEU A 188 5.38 5.91 -3.81
CA LEU A 188 5.04 7.12 -3.08
C LEU A 188 3.89 7.82 -3.80
N GLN A 189 2.83 8.14 -3.07
CA GLN A 189 1.63 8.79 -3.60
C GLN A 189 1.34 10.07 -2.84
N PHE A 190 0.92 11.09 -3.60
CA PHE A 190 0.45 12.36 -3.09
C PHE A 190 -0.97 12.62 -3.56
N LYS A 191 -1.90 12.76 -2.61
CA LYS A 191 -3.32 13.00 -2.83
C LYS A 191 -3.64 14.48 -2.67
N PHE A 192 -4.38 15.02 -3.64
CA PHE A 192 -4.81 16.41 -3.67
C PHE A 192 -6.14 16.58 -2.91
N GLY A 193 -6.28 17.74 -2.25
CA GLY A 193 -7.58 18.18 -1.72
C GLY A 193 -8.03 17.49 -0.43
N SER A 194 -7.15 16.79 0.29
CA SER A 194 -7.50 16.32 1.64
C SER A 194 -7.62 17.51 2.60
N ALA A 195 -8.69 17.52 3.39
CA ALA A 195 -8.83 18.49 4.46
C ALA A 195 -7.72 18.25 5.52
N PRO A 196 -7.16 19.32 6.12
CA PRO A 196 -6.26 19.19 7.26
C PRO A 196 -6.90 18.33 8.35
N ALA A 197 -6.10 17.48 8.99
CA ALA A 197 -6.56 16.68 10.12
C ALA A 197 -7.26 17.58 11.15
N ALA A 198 -8.47 17.19 11.59
CA ALA A 198 -9.16 17.92 12.63
C ALA A 198 -8.23 18.01 13.87
N PRO A 199 -8.19 19.16 14.57
CA PRO A 199 -7.42 19.27 15.80
C PRO A 199 -7.81 18.14 16.75
N PRO A 200 -6.84 17.53 17.48
CA PRO A 200 -7.16 16.50 18.45
C PRO A 200 -8.28 17.02 19.38
N PRO A 201 -9.28 16.18 19.71
CA PRO A 201 -10.33 16.56 20.64
C PRO A 201 -9.68 17.15 21.91
N PRO A 202 -10.23 18.23 22.49
CA PRO A 202 -9.77 18.72 23.78
C PRO A 202 -9.70 17.54 24.75
N ALA A 203 -8.57 17.40 25.46
CA ALA A 203 -8.43 16.34 26.44
C ALA A 203 -9.66 16.32 27.36
N PRO A 204 -10.27 15.16 27.64
CA PRO A 204 -11.43 15.07 28.52
C PRO A 204 -11.13 15.85 29.80
N ALA A 205 -11.97 16.83 30.14
CA ALA A 205 -11.83 17.56 31.38
C ALA A 205 -11.82 16.53 32.52
N VAL A 206 -10.74 16.51 33.31
CA VAL A 206 -10.61 15.56 34.42
C VAL A 206 -11.81 15.78 35.35
N ALA A 207 -12.70 14.79 35.42
CA ALA A 207 -13.85 14.85 36.30
C ALA A 207 -13.36 15.09 37.75
N PRO A 208 -13.94 16.05 38.49
CA PRO A 208 -13.52 16.32 39.85
C PRO A 208 -13.66 15.05 40.70
N PRO A 209 -12.65 14.68 41.51
CA PRO A 209 -12.81 13.60 42.47
C PRO A 209 -13.96 13.94 43.43
N SER A 210 -14.90 13.00 43.61
CA SER A 210 -16.07 13.15 44.48
C SER A 210 -15.82 12.50 45.83
N TYR A 211 -16.05 13.23 46.91
CA TYR A 211 -15.87 12.80 48.28
C TYR A 211 -17.23 12.73 48.97
N MET A 212 -17.65 11.52 49.34
CA MET A 212 -18.91 11.31 50.05
C MET A 212 -18.72 11.60 51.55
N VAL A 213 -19.47 12.56 52.10
CA VAL A 213 -19.41 12.93 53.52
C VAL A 213 -20.71 12.55 54.20
N PHE A 214 -20.63 11.62 55.15
CA PHE A 214 -21.77 11.21 55.94
C PHE A 214 -21.94 12.11 57.17
N PHE A 215 -23.16 12.59 57.36
CA PHE A 215 -23.58 13.35 58.53
C PHE A 215 -24.46 12.47 59.41
N ASP A 216 -24.17 12.44 60.71
CA ASP A 216 -25.03 11.74 61.67
C ASP A 216 -26.32 12.55 61.87
N TRP A 217 -27.47 11.87 61.81
CA TRP A 217 -28.79 12.49 61.78
C TRP A 217 -29.15 13.29 63.05
N ASP A 218 -28.58 12.93 64.20
CA ASP A 218 -28.91 13.52 65.51
C ASP A 218 -27.71 14.19 66.18
N ARG A 219 -26.80 14.78 65.38
CA ARG A 219 -25.61 15.48 65.89
C ARG A 219 -25.36 16.80 65.19
N SER A 220 -24.99 17.81 65.98
CA SER A 220 -24.58 19.14 65.49
C SER A 220 -23.08 19.23 65.18
N ASN A 221 -22.28 18.24 65.58
CA ASN A 221 -20.84 18.20 65.34
C ASN A 221 -20.46 17.18 64.25
N LEU A 222 -19.40 17.48 63.50
CA LEU A 222 -18.84 16.55 62.51
C LEU A 222 -18.12 15.40 63.20
N SER A 223 -18.34 14.18 62.71
CA SER A 223 -17.55 13.02 63.12
C SER A 223 -16.09 13.16 62.67
N ALA A 224 -15.19 12.46 63.36
CA ALA A 224 -13.77 12.43 62.97
C ALA A 224 -13.57 11.90 61.54
N GLN A 225 -14.40 10.95 61.11
CA GLN A 225 -14.39 10.40 59.76
C GLN A 225 -14.84 11.44 58.72
N ALA A 226 -15.92 12.18 58.98
CA ALA A 226 -16.39 13.26 58.11
C ALA A 226 -15.32 14.36 57.96
N LEU A 227 -14.66 14.75 59.05
CA LEU A 227 -13.56 15.72 59.03
C LEU A 227 -12.36 15.24 58.21
N ASN A 228 -12.01 13.96 58.28
CA ASN A 228 -10.92 13.40 57.49
C ASN A 228 -11.23 13.39 55.99
N THR A 229 -12.46 13.01 55.61
CA THR A 229 -12.90 13.05 54.21
C THR A 229 -12.90 14.48 53.66
N ILE A 230 -13.36 15.47 54.44
CA ILE A 230 -13.32 16.89 54.05
C ILE A 230 -11.87 17.37 53.87
N LYS A 231 -10.94 16.97 54.75
CA LYS A 231 -9.50 17.30 54.62
C LYS A 231 -8.91 16.73 53.32
N GLN A 232 -9.26 15.48 52.97
CA GLN A 232 -8.83 14.86 51.72
C GLN A 232 -9.38 15.60 50.49
N ALA A 233 -10.67 15.98 50.53
CA ALA A 233 -11.30 16.79 49.47
C ALA A 233 -10.61 18.16 49.31
N ALA A 234 -10.33 18.84 50.41
CA ALA A 234 -9.62 20.12 50.41
C ALA A 234 -8.19 20.01 49.87
N GLN A 235 -7.47 18.94 50.21
CA GLN A 235 -6.14 18.68 49.68
C GLN A 235 -6.16 18.37 48.18
N ALA A 236 -7.14 17.61 47.71
CA ALA A 236 -7.35 17.36 46.28
C ALA A 236 -7.67 18.65 45.52
N PHE A 237 -8.53 19.52 46.07
CA PHE A 237 -8.81 20.83 45.48
C PHE A 237 -7.56 21.71 45.38
N LYS A 238 -6.75 21.79 46.45
CA LYS A 238 -5.50 22.58 46.45
C LYS A 238 -4.47 22.09 45.43
N THR A 239 -4.43 20.80 45.15
CA THR A 239 -3.43 20.19 44.26
C THR A 239 -3.88 20.10 42.81
N LYS A 240 -5.17 19.89 42.57
CA LYS A 240 -5.74 19.63 41.24
C LYS A 240 -6.67 20.73 40.73
N GLY A 241 -6.97 21.73 41.54
CA GLY A 241 -7.87 22.84 41.22
C GLY A 241 -9.36 22.46 41.19
N ASN A 242 -9.71 21.20 41.47
CA ASN A 242 -11.09 20.74 41.53
C ASN A 242 -11.28 19.62 42.57
N ALA A 243 -12.47 19.58 43.17
CA ALA A 243 -12.99 18.51 44.03
C ALA A 243 -14.50 18.71 44.20
N ARG A 244 -15.25 17.63 44.35
CA ARG A 244 -16.68 17.67 44.67
C ARG A 244 -16.91 17.00 46.02
N ILE A 245 -17.74 17.60 46.87
CA ILE A 245 -18.27 16.94 48.06
C ILE A 245 -19.73 16.61 47.79
N THR A 246 -20.14 15.41 48.19
CA THR A 246 -21.49 14.87 48.06
C THR A 246 -21.94 14.25 49.36
#